data_AF-A0A8C7FFI2-F1
#
_entry.id   AF-A0A8C7FFI2-F1
#
_cell.length_a   1.000
_cell.length_b   1.000
_cell.length_c   1.000
_cell.angle_alpha   90.00
_cell.angle_beta   90.00
_cell.angle_gamma   90.00
#
_symmetry.space_group_name_H-M   'P 1'
#
loop_
_entity.id
_entity.type
_entity.pdbx_description
1 polymer ?
#
loop_
_entity_poly.entity_id
_entity_poly.type
_entity_poly.pdbx_seq_one_letter_code
_entity_poly.pdbx_strand_id
1 'polypeptide(L)' 'MYSAGELENDEHTAGVIMQMVRTACHFRLQGAVEPPFKRMSEDYVYTVTVSGQKVFVVKRQNNKREHVVV' A
#
# COMPACT_ATOMS: atom_id res chain seq x y z
N MET A 1 13.96 -7.29 7.72
CA MET A 1 13.25 -6.72 6.56
C MET A 1 13.38 -7.74 5.44
N TYR A 2 12.29 -8.13 4.78
CA TYR A 2 12.33 -9.09 3.67
C TYR A 2 11.71 -8.40 2.46
N SER A 3 12.44 -8.41 1.35
CA SER A 3 12.08 -7.73 0.09
C SER A 3 12.50 -8.61 -1.06
N ALA A 4 11.77 -8.57 -2.17
CA ALA A 4 12.03 -9.41 -3.33
C ALA A 4 11.43 -8.77 -4.59
N GLY A 5 11.91 -9.21 -5.76
CA GLY A 5 11.41 -8.74 -7.06
C GLY A 5 11.68 -7.24 -7.27
N GLU A 6 10.70 -6.53 -7.85
CA GLU A 6 10.83 -5.11 -8.19
C GLU A 6 11.04 -4.15 -7.00
N LEU A 7 10.86 -4.63 -5.76
CA LEU A 7 11.07 -3.86 -4.53
C LEU A 7 12.23 -4.43 -3.70
N GLU A 8 13.03 -5.31 -4.28
CA GLU A 8 14.17 -5.91 -3.59
C GLU A 8 15.17 -4.82 -3.18
N ASN A 9 15.44 -4.73 -1.87
CA ASN A 9 16.38 -3.80 -1.25
C ASN A 9 16.13 -2.31 -1.55
N ASP A 10 14.92 -1.92 -1.97
CA ASP A 10 14.55 -0.51 -2.15
C ASP A 10 14.18 0.13 -0.80
N GLU A 11 15.21 0.50 -0.04
CA GLU A 11 15.08 1.11 1.28
C GLU A 11 14.44 2.50 1.23
N HIS A 12 14.63 3.24 0.14
CA HIS A 12 14.05 4.57 -0.03
C HIS A 12 12.52 4.47 -0.13
N THR A 13 12.01 3.63 -1.03
CA THR A 13 10.58 3.38 -1.19
C THR A 13 9.98 2.83 0.11
N ALA A 14 10.68 1.91 0.79
CA ALA A 14 10.24 1.40 2.08
C ALA A 14 10.12 2.51 3.15
N GLY A 15 11.08 3.44 3.20
CA GLY A 15 11.06 4.58 4.11
C GLY A 15 9.87 5.51 3.88
N VAL A 16 9.62 5.85 2.61
CA VAL A 16 8.45 6.67 2.22
C VAL A 16 7.15 5.97 2.61
N ILE A 17 6.98 4.68 2.27
CA ILE A 17 5.77 3.92 2.59
C ILE A 17 5.57 3.80 4.10
N MET A 18 6.63 3.53 4.87
CA MET A 18 6.52 3.42 6.33
C MET A 18 6.08 4.74 6.96
N GLN A 19 6.61 5.88 6.47
CA GLN A 19 6.17 7.20 6.91
C GLN A 19 4.69 7.42 6.56
N MET A 20 4.28 7.07 5.35
CA MET A 20 2.88 7.20 4.91
C MET A 20 1.94 6.36 5.76
N VAL A 21 2.28 5.09 6.05
CA VAL A 21 1.48 4.21 6.92
C VAL A 21 1.37 4.79 8.33
N ARG A 22 2.48 5.26 8.91
CA ARG A 22 2.47 5.87 10.25
C ARG A 22 1.55 7.09 10.28
N THR A 23 1.71 8.01 9.34
CA THR A 23 0.87 9.20 9.21
C THR A 23 -0.60 8.82 9.04
N ALA A 24 -0.91 7.92 8.10
CA ALA A 24 -2.26 7.42 7.87
C ALA A 24 -2.88 6.81 9.13
N CYS A 25 -2.14 5.96 9.87
CA CYS A 25 -2.61 5.35 11.11
C CYS A 25 -2.95 6.38 12.19
N HIS A 26 -2.29 7.53 12.22
CA HIS A 26 -2.62 8.64 13.13
C HIS A 26 -3.89 9.38 12.70
N PHE A 27 -4.17 9.47 11.41
CA PHE A 27 -5.41 10.04 10.86
C PHE A 27 -6.51 8.97 10.76
N ARG A 28 -6.96 8.43 11.90
CA ARG A 28 -8.22 7.67 11.92
C ARG A 28 -9.40 8.62 11.78
N LEU A 29 -10.17 8.47 10.70
CA LEU A 29 -11.51 9.06 10.61
C LEU A 29 -12.35 8.49 11.76
N GLN A 30 -12.91 9.37 12.60
CA GLN A 30 -13.76 8.95 13.73
C GLN A 30 -14.93 8.10 13.21
N GLY A 31 -15.11 6.90 13.78
CA GLY A 31 -16.16 5.96 13.39
C GLY A 31 -15.82 5.00 12.24
N ALA A 32 -14.64 5.09 11.64
CA ALA A 32 -14.20 4.12 10.62
C ALA A 32 -13.71 2.81 11.27
N VAL A 33 -14.36 1.69 10.92
CA VAL A 33 -13.96 0.33 11.33
C VAL A 33 -12.79 -0.19 10.48
N GLU A 34 -12.58 0.39 9.30
CA GLU A 34 -11.55 0.01 8.32
C GLU A 34 -10.32 0.93 8.37
N PRO A 35 -9.13 0.45 7.96
CA PRO A 35 -7.92 1.27 7.93
C PRO A 35 -8.07 2.48 6.98
N PRO A 36 -7.47 3.63 7.32
CA PRO A 36 -7.76 4.92 6.67
C PRO A 36 -7.29 5.04 5.20
N PHE A 37 -6.51 4.09 4.69
CA PHE A 37 -6.01 4.12 3.30
C PHE A 37 -6.07 2.74 2.65
N LYS A 38 -6.61 2.68 1.42
CA LYS A 38 -6.75 1.45 0.62
C LYS A 38 -5.99 1.48 -0.72
N ARG A 39 -5.64 2.65 -1.29
CA ARG A 39 -4.99 2.75 -2.62
C ARG A 39 -4.35 4.13 -2.90
N MET A 40 -3.15 4.14 -3.49
CA MET A 40 -2.54 5.30 -4.18
C MET A 40 -2.02 4.84 -5.55
N SER A 41 -2.24 5.59 -6.63
CA SER A 41 -2.00 5.09 -8.00
C SER A 41 -1.72 6.15 -9.07
N GLU A 42 -0.66 5.90 -9.87
CA GLU A 42 -0.51 6.23 -11.31
C GLU A 42 -0.33 4.89 -12.11
N ASP A 43 0.55 4.77 -13.11
CA ASP A 43 0.78 3.56 -13.95
C ASP A 43 1.04 2.27 -13.16
N TYR A 44 1.42 2.39 -11.89
CA TYR A 44 1.50 1.29 -10.94
C TYR A 44 0.67 1.62 -9.69
N VAL A 45 -0.02 0.60 -9.19
CA VAL A 45 -0.77 0.65 -7.93
C VAL A 45 0.07 -0.01 -6.85
N TYR A 46 0.38 0.76 -5.81
CA TYR A 46 0.97 0.23 -4.58
C TYR A 46 -0.16 -0.11 -3.61
N THR A 47 -0.32 -1.40 -3.32
CA THR A 47 -1.26 -1.87 -2.31
C THR A 47 -0.49 -2.12 -1.01
N VAL A 48 -0.90 -1.44 0.06
CA VAL A 48 -0.27 -1.55 1.38
C VAL A 48 -1.27 -2.11 2.37
N THR A 49 -0.88 -3.09 3.17
CA THR A 49 -1.72 -3.67 4.22
C THR A 49 -0.90 -3.94 5.47
N VAL A 50 -1.49 -3.73 6.63
CA VAL A 50 -0.86 -3.99 7.93
C VAL A 50 -1.53 -5.19 8.57
N SER A 51 -0.75 -6.18 9.00
CA SER A 51 -1.24 -7.32 9.79
C SER A 51 -0.28 -7.59 10.95
N GLY A 52 -0.81 -7.50 12.18
CA GLY A 52 0.02 -7.49 13.39
C GLY A 52 1.04 -6.34 13.35
N GLN A 53 2.33 -6.67 13.49
CA GLN A 53 3.45 -5.73 13.41
C GLN A 53 4.14 -5.71 12.04
N LYS A 54 3.55 -6.35 11.02
CA LYS A 54 4.14 -6.46 9.68
C LYS A 54 3.38 -5.58 8.69
N VAL A 55 4.15 -4.87 7.85
CA VAL A 55 3.64 -4.09 6.72
C VAL A 55 3.92 -4.88 5.45
N PHE A 56 2.89 -5.10 4.65
CA PHE A 56 2.95 -5.80 3.37
C PHE A 56 2.73 -4.79 2.24
N VAL A 57 3.62 -4.79 1.25
CA VAL A 57 3.58 -3.87 0.12
C VAL A 57 3.66 -4.67 -1.16
N VAL A 58 2.77 -4.39 -2.10
CA VAL A 58 2.79 -4.99 -3.45
C VAL A 58 2.69 -3.88 -4.49
N LYS A 59 3.64 -3.83 -5.41
CA LYS A 59 3.57 -3.03 -6.64
C LYS A 59 2.86 -3.86 -7.72
N ARG A 60 1.79 -3.34 -8.30
CA ARG A 60 1.08 -3.94 -9.44
C ARG A 60 1.01 -2.94 -10.58
N GLN A 61 1.14 -3.39 -11.82
CA GLN A 61 0.83 -2.54 -12.98
C GLN A 61 -0.65 -2.17 -12.96
N ASN A 62 -0.95 -0.90 -13.21
CA ASN A 62 -2.29 -0.36 -13.30
C ASN A 62 -2.90 -0.71 -14.66
N ASN A 63 -3.15 -2.00 -14.88
CA ASN A 63 -3.98 -2.42 -15.99
C ASN A 63 -5.39 -1.92 -15.68
N LYS A 64 -5.83 -0.86 -16.37
CA LYS A 64 -7.22 -0.40 -16.33
C LYS A 64 -8.07 -1.64 -16.61
N ARG A 65 -8.72 -2.18 -15.57
CA ARG A 65 -9.66 -3.28 -15.75
C ARG A 65 -10.76 -2.73 -16.62
N GLU A 66 -10.77 -3.07 -17.90
CA GLU A 66 -11.98 -2.99 -18.68
C GLU A 66 -13.05 -3.79 -17.94
N HIS A 67 -14.26 -3.24 -17.88
CA HIS A 67 -15.37 -3.89 -17.19
C HIS A 67 -15.57 -5.28 -17.80
N VAL A 68 -15.23 -6.33 -17.04
CA VAL A 68 -15.73 -7.66 -17.34
C VAL A 68 -17.19 -7.66 -16.93
N VAL A 69 -18.08 -7.41 -17.89
CA VAL A 69 -19.50 -7.68 -17.72
C VAL A 69 -19.65 -9.20 -17.79
N VAL A 70 -20.03 -9.81 -16.67
CA VAL A 70 -20.42 -11.23 -16.59
C VAL A 70 -21.92 -11.31 -16.71
#